data_AF-A0A961MSR2-F1
#
_entry.id   AF-A0A961MSR2-F1
#
_cell.length_a   1.000
_cell.length_b   1.000
_cell.length_c   1.000
_cell.angle_alpha   90.00
_cell.angle_beta   90.00
_cell.angle_gamma   90.00
#
_symmetry.space_group_name_H-M   'P 1'
#
loop_
_entity.id
_entity.type
_entity.pdbx_description
1 polymer ?
#
loop_
_entity_poly.entity_id
_entity_poly.type
_entity_poly.pdbx_seq_one_letter_code
_entity_poly.pdbx_strand_id
1 'polypeptide(L)' 'MADLDGLSINLATLRKQWRFAEAVDACLRHGITTICPWRDQIADTGLAEAARIVRANGLKLTGLCRGGFFPA' A
#
# COMPACT_ATOMS: atom_id res chain seq x y z
N MET A 1 -0.59 -12.31 19.83
CA MET A 1 -0.95 -11.53 18.63
C MET A 1 -1.33 -12.54 17.55
N ALA A 2 -2.38 -12.31 16.76
CA ALA A 2 -2.74 -13.24 15.70
C ALA A 2 -1.59 -13.35 14.69
N ASP A 3 -1.35 -14.54 14.16
CA ASP A 3 -0.46 -14.72 13.02
C ASP A 3 -1.12 -14.08 11.80
N LEU A 4 -0.39 -13.17 11.13
CA LEU A 4 -0.86 -12.44 9.95
C LEU A 4 -0.10 -12.86 8.70
N ASP A 5 0.65 -13.96 8.75
CA ASP A 5 1.33 -14.50 7.58
C ASP A 5 0.33 -14.78 6.45
N GLY A 6 0.67 -14.29 5.25
CA GLY A 6 -0.19 -14.37 4.07
C GLY A 6 -1.28 -13.31 3.97
N LEU A 7 -1.49 -12.45 4.98
CA LEU A 7 -2.43 -11.34 4.88
C LEU A 7 -1.82 -10.13 4.15
N SER A 8 -2.58 -9.55 3.23
CA SER A 8 -2.23 -8.30 2.56
C SER A 8 -3.44 -7.38 2.43
N ILE A 9 -3.24 -6.08 2.64
CA ILE A 9 -4.30 -5.07 2.48
C ILE A 9 -4.12 -4.33 1.15
N ASN A 10 -5.13 -4.43 0.27
CA ASN A 10 -5.25 -3.52 -0.85
C ASN A 10 -5.68 -2.14 -0.33
N LEU A 11 -4.92 -1.09 -0.63
CA LEU A 11 -5.19 0.25 -0.09
C LEU A 11 -6.47 0.88 -0.64
N ALA A 12 -7.15 0.26 -1.61
CA ALA A 12 -8.53 0.59 -1.93
C ALA A 12 -9.47 0.44 -0.73
N THR A 13 -9.22 -0.51 0.17
CA THR A 13 -10.02 -0.74 1.38
C THR A 13 -10.05 0.48 2.32
N LEU A 14 -8.98 1.28 2.31
CA LEU A 14 -8.78 2.40 3.24
C LEU A 14 -8.84 3.78 2.55
N ARG A 15 -9.12 3.82 1.24
CA ARG A 15 -8.90 5.02 0.41
C ARG A 15 -9.77 6.23 0.73
N LYS A 16 -10.92 6.03 1.38
CA LYS A 16 -11.80 7.14 1.78
C LYS A 16 -11.35 7.76 3.09
N GLN A 17 -10.61 7.01 3.90
CA GLN A 17 -10.21 7.37 5.24
C GLN A 17 -8.81 7.98 5.24
N TRP A 18 -7.90 7.44 4.41
CA TRP A 18 -6.47 7.71 4.52
C TRP A 18 -5.76 7.80 3.17
N ARG A 19 -4.76 8.68 3.13
CA ARG A 19 -3.76 8.76 2.05
C ARG A 19 -2.69 7.67 2.26
N PHE A 20 -1.75 7.54 1.32
CA PHE A 20 -0.78 6.42 1.29
C PHE A 20 -0.04 6.23 2.63
N ALA A 21 0.59 7.30 3.15
CA ALA A 21 1.39 7.23 4.37
C ALA A 21 0.55 6.87 5.60
N GLU A 22 -0.64 7.47 5.72
CA GLU A 22 -1.59 7.22 6.82
C GLU A 22 -2.15 5.79 6.76
N ALA A 23 -2.42 5.27 5.56
CA ALA A 23 -2.90 3.92 5.35
C ALA A 23 -1.80 2.88 5.68
N VAL A 24 -0.54 3.19 5.35
CA VAL A 24 0.61 2.39 5.76
C VAL A 24 0.74 2.38 7.27
N ASP A 25 0.71 3.54 7.92
CA ASP A 25 0.82 3.63 9.38
C ASP A 25 -0.31 2.86 10.07
N ALA A 26 -1.53 2.97 9.56
CA ALA A 26 -2.66 2.18 10.04
C ALA A 26 -2.43 0.67 9.92
N CYS A 27 -1.89 0.18 8.80
CA CYS A 27 -1.54 -1.22 8.64
C CYS A 27 -0.46 -1.66 9.66
N LEU A 28 0.59 -0.85 9.83
CA LEU A 28 1.70 -1.13 10.74
C LEU A 28 1.26 -1.19 12.20
N ARG A 29 0.35 -0.31 12.65
CA ARG A 29 -0.23 -0.36 14.00
C ARG A 29 -0.94 -1.68 14.30
N HIS A 30 -1.38 -2.40 13.28
CA HIS A 30 -2.00 -3.72 13.39
C HIS A 30 -1.05 -4.88 13.05
N GLY A 31 0.25 -4.62 12.85
CA GLY A 31 1.23 -5.64 12.49
C GLY A 31 1.16 -6.12 11.04
N ILE A 32 0.41 -5.42 10.17
CA ILE A 32 0.29 -5.78 8.76
C ILE A 32 1.45 -5.15 7.98
N THR A 33 2.33 -6.00 7.45
CA THR A 33 3.55 -5.58 6.73
C THR A 33 3.49 -5.84 5.21
N THR A 34 2.32 -6.23 4.70
CA THR A 34 2.12 -6.51 3.27
C THR A 34 0.93 -5.74 2.72
N ILE A 35 1.12 -4.99 1.62
CA ILE A 35 0.10 -4.11 1.04
C ILE A 35 0.05 -4.19 -0.50
N CYS A 36 -1.05 -3.70 -1.08
CA CYS A 36 -1.21 -3.51 -2.52
C CYS A 36 -1.73 -2.08 -2.79
N PRO A 37 -0.84 -1.12 -3.11
CA PRO A 37 -1.21 0.27 -3.34
C PRO A 37 -1.76 0.53 -4.75
N TRP A 38 -2.40 1.69 -4.92
CA TRP A 38 -2.82 2.18 -6.22
C TRP A 38 -1.91 3.30 -6.75
N ARG A 39 -1.76 3.37 -8.08
CA ARG A 39 -0.90 4.35 -8.76
C ARG A 39 -1.29 5.80 -8.49
N ASP A 40 -2.57 6.08 -8.32
CA ASP A 40 -3.09 7.41 -7.94
C ASP A 40 -2.67 7.79 -6.52
N GLN A 41 -2.78 6.87 -5.55
CA GLN A 41 -2.31 7.09 -4.17
C GLN A 41 -0.79 7.31 -4.11
N ILE A 42 -0.03 6.58 -4.94
CA ILE A 42 1.42 6.79 -5.08
C ILE A 42 1.73 8.12 -5.73
N ALA A 43 1.03 8.50 -6.81
CA ALA A 43 1.26 9.76 -7.50
C ALA A 43 0.99 10.97 -6.59
N ASP A 44 -0.07 10.90 -5.80
CA ASP A 44 -0.50 11.91 -4.84
C ASP A 44 0.48 12.07 -3.64
N THR A 45 1.27 11.02 -3.35
CA THR A 45 2.35 11.05 -2.34
C THR A 45 3.71 11.40 -2.96
N GLY A 46 3.88 11.13 -4.26
CA GLY A 46 5.16 11.11 -4.96
C GLY A 46 5.83 9.73 -4.89
N LEU A 47 6.30 9.24 -6.04
CA LEU A 47 6.89 7.90 -6.16
C LEU A 47 8.12 7.68 -5.27
N ALA A 48 9.02 8.67 -5.22
CA ALA A 48 10.24 8.58 -4.42
C ALA A 48 9.92 8.43 -2.93
N GLU A 49 8.94 9.20 -2.44
CA GLU A 49 8.53 9.17 -1.05
C GLU A 49 7.76 7.89 -0.70
N ALA A 50 6.81 7.48 -1.55
CA ALA A 50 6.11 6.20 -1.39
C ALA A 50 7.11 5.02 -1.32
N ALA A 51 8.12 5.02 -2.20
CA ALA A 51 9.16 4.00 -2.19
C ALA A 51 10.08 4.08 -0.96
N ARG A 52 10.38 5.28 -0.45
CA ARG A 52 11.11 5.48 0.81
C ARG A 52 10.33 4.89 1.98
N ILE A 53 9.03 5.18 2.08
CA ILE A 53 8.13 4.64 3.11
C ILE A 53 8.11 3.11 3.07
N VAL A 54 7.96 2.51 1.88
CA VAL A 54 7.95 1.04 1.72
C VAL A 54 9.26 0.43 2.23
N ARG A 55 10.41 0.95 1.81
CA ARG A 55 11.72 0.42 2.23
C ARG A 55 11.99 0.64 3.72
N ALA A 56 11.70 1.81 4.25
CA ALA A 56 11.96 2.15 5.65
C ALA A 56 11.17 1.27 6.62
N ASN A 57 10.00 0.77 6.20
CA ASN A 57 9.13 -0.07 7.02
C ASN A 57 9.18 -1.56 6.65
N GLY A 58 10.09 -1.98 5.75
CA GLY A 58 10.21 -3.38 5.33
C GLY A 58 8.94 -3.95 4.71
N LEU A 59 8.10 -3.11 4.08
CA LEU A 59 6.82 -3.55 3.54
C LEU A 59 7.02 -4.43 2.29
N LYS A 60 6.24 -5.51 2.21
CA LYS A 60 6.10 -6.31 1.00
C LYS A 60 4.95 -5.77 0.15
N LEU A 61 5.16 -5.70 -1.17
CA LEU A 61 4.11 -5.33 -2.11
C LEU A 61 3.63 -6.60 -2.82
N THR A 62 2.39 -7.02 -2.58
CA THR A 62 1.77 -8.16 -3.28
C THR A 62 1.28 -7.79 -4.67
N GLY A 63 1.14 -6.49 -4.95
CA GLY A 63 0.79 -5.98 -6.25
C GLY A 63 0.83 -4.46 -6.31
N LEU A 64 0.63 -3.93 -7.52
CA LEU A 64 0.45 -2.51 -7.79
C LEU A 64 -0.77 -2.32 -8.70
N CYS A 65 -1.80 -1.63 -8.20
CA CYS A 65 -3.00 -1.38 -8.97
C CYS A 65 -2.91 -0.04 -9.73
N ARG A 66 -2.96 0.03 -11.07
CA ARG A 66 -3.03 -1.05 -12.06
C ARG A 66 -2.39 -0.61 -13.38
N GLY A 67 -1.86 -1.57 -14.12
CA GLY A 67 -1.52 -1.42 -15.54
C GLY A 67 -2.77 -1.56 -16.40
N GLY A 68 -2.69 -2.36 -17.47
CA GLY A 68 -3.82 -2.67 -18.34
C GLY A 68 -4.29 -1.46 -19.18
N PHE A 69 -5.56 -1.47 -19.58
CA PHE A 69 -6.20 -0.48 -20.46
C PHE A 69 -5.56 -0.36 -21.85
N PHE A 70 -5.10 -1.47 -22.44
CA PHE A 70 -4.73 -1.48 -23.86
C PHE A 70 -5.98 -1.15 -24.71
N PRO A 71 -5.90 -0.19 -25.65
CA PRO A 71 -6.97 0.02 -26.63
C PRO A 71 -7.01 -1.19 -27.58
N ALA A 72 -8.20 -1.68 -27.87
CA ALA A 72 -8.45 -2.67 -28.91
C ALA A 72 -8.64 -1.98 -30.27
#